data_AF-X1HTU7-F1
#
_entry.id   AF-X1HTU7-F1
#
_cell.length_a   1.000
_cell.length_b   1.000
_cell.length_c   1.000
_cell.angle_alpha   90.00
_cell.angle_beta   90.00
_cell.angle_gamma   90.00
#
_symmetry.space_group_name_H-M   'P 1'
#
loop_
_entity.id
_entity.type
_entity.pdbx_description
1 polymer ?
#
loop_
_entity_poly.entity_id
_entity_poly.type
_entity_poly.pdbx_seq_one_letter_code
_entity_poly.pdbx_strand_id
1 'polypeptide(L)'
;MKDLDTMRYEKELNMSNHDHSIDEGLEEWLKENEGKVCAQHAAWDFCGYVWYELGKFYEQVWQHNSPIEEISADTLEELMTKANDKYGYD
;
A
#
# COMPACT_ATOMS: atom_id res chain seq x y z
N MET A 1 9.10 -6.60 -9.59
CA MET A 1 8.10 -6.34 -8.55
C MET A 1 8.32 -7.32 -7.43
N LYS A 2 8.20 -6.86 -6.18
CA LYS A 2 8.36 -7.72 -5.00
C LYS A 2 7.41 -8.91 -5.04
N ASP A 3 7.90 -10.09 -4.68
CA ASP A 3 7.05 -11.25 -4.42
C ASP A 3 6.44 -11.10 -3.03
N LEU A 4 5.11 -10.98 -2.95
CA LEU A 4 4.39 -10.74 -1.71
C LEU A 4 4.04 -12.04 -0.98
N ASP A 5 4.26 -13.22 -1.57
CA ASP A 5 3.93 -14.52 -0.98
C ASP A 5 4.68 -14.79 0.34
N THR A 6 5.79 -14.09 0.58
CA THR A 6 6.58 -14.19 1.81
C THR A 6 6.09 -13.27 2.93
N MET A 7 5.16 -12.35 2.65
CA MET A 7 4.68 -11.36 3.62
C MET A 7 3.33 -11.78 4.20
N ARG A 8 3.13 -11.54 5.49
CA ARG A 8 1.83 -11.75 6.12
C ARG A 8 0.90 -10.58 5.80
N TYR A 9 -0.21 -10.89 5.15
CA TYR A 9 -1.32 -9.96 4.97
C TYR A 9 -2.14 -9.85 6.27
N GLU A 10 -2.42 -8.63 6.71
CA GLU A 10 -3.29 -8.36 7.85
C GLU A 10 -4.47 -7.50 7.42
N LYS A 11 -5.69 -7.94 7.76
CA LYS A 11 -6.93 -7.35 7.23
C LYS A 11 -7.45 -6.17 8.07
N GLU A 12 -6.92 -6.00 9.28
CA GLU A 12 -7.47 -5.09 10.28
C GLU A 12 -7.01 -3.64 10.15
N LEU A 13 -5.92 -3.37 9.40
CA LEU A 13 -5.40 -2.02 9.17
C LEU A 13 -5.18 -1.81 7.67
N ASN A 14 -5.83 -0.79 7.11
CA ASN A 14 -5.91 -0.58 5.67
C ASN A 14 -5.78 0.91 5.30
N MET A 15 -5.60 1.14 4.00
CA MET A 15 -5.73 2.43 3.34
C MET A 15 -6.93 2.38 2.41
N SER A 16 -7.70 3.46 2.33
CA SER A 16 -8.86 3.55 1.45
C SER A 16 -8.89 4.87 0.71
N ASN A 17 -8.98 4.77 -0.62
CA ASN A 17 -9.10 5.95 -1.48
C ASN A 17 -10.52 6.56 -1.41
N HIS A 18 -11.56 5.78 -1.11
CA HIS A 18 -12.95 6.27 -1.12
C HIS A 18 -13.18 7.42 -0.13
N ASP A 19 -12.56 7.33 1.05
CA ASP A 19 -12.64 8.29 2.14
C ASP A 19 -11.28 8.96 2.44
N HIS A 20 -10.28 8.70 1.59
CA HIS A 20 -8.91 9.20 1.72
C HIS A 20 -8.37 8.98 3.15
N SER A 21 -8.62 7.79 3.69
CA SER A 21 -8.34 7.44 5.08
C SER A 21 -7.20 6.42 5.18
N ILE A 22 -6.42 6.60 6.23
CA ILE A 22 -5.37 5.70 6.67
C ILE A 22 -5.74 5.32 8.10
N ASP A 23 -5.85 4.03 8.38
CA ASP A 23 -6.18 3.59 9.73
C ASP A 23 -5.09 4.03 10.73
N GLU A 24 -5.52 4.54 11.89
CA GLU A 24 -4.62 4.99 12.95
C GLU A 24 -3.72 3.81 13.41
N GLY A 25 -2.41 4.03 13.45
CA GLY A 25 -1.43 3.01 13.82
C GLY A 25 -0.90 2.13 12.68
N LEU A 26 -1.42 2.29 11.46
CA LEU A 26 -0.94 1.51 10.30
C LEU A 26 0.54 1.79 9.98
N GLU A 27 0.94 3.05 10.01
CA GLU A 27 2.31 3.47 9.75
C GLU A 27 3.29 2.86 10.76
N GLU A 28 3.00 2.99 12.06
CA GLU A 28 3.82 2.40 13.11
C GLU A 28 3.89 0.87 12.97
N TRP A 29 2.76 0.22 12.71
CA TRP A 29 2.69 -1.23 12.57
C TRP A 29 3.54 -1.75 11.41
N LEU A 30 3.48 -1.11 10.24
CA LEU A 30 4.30 -1.45 9.08
C LEU A 30 5.79 -1.28 9.37
N LYS A 31 6.16 -0.20 10.06
CA LYS A 31 7.55 0.09 10.46
C LYS A 31 8.08 -0.93 11.47
N GLU A 32 7.29 -1.28 12.49
CA GLU A 32 7.66 -2.28 13.50
C GLU A 32 7.83 -3.68 12.92
N ASN A 33 7.14 -3.97 11.81
CA ASN A 33 7.15 -5.27 11.13
C ASN A 33 7.80 -5.20 9.75
N GLU A 34 8.82 -4.33 9.60
CA GLU A 34 9.56 -4.10 8.36
C GLU A 34 9.89 -5.39 7.60
N GLY A 35 9.55 -5.42 6.31
CA GLY A 35 9.83 -6.54 5.40
C GLY A 35 9.05 -7.83 5.68
N LYS A 36 8.14 -7.86 6.65
CA LYS A 36 7.41 -9.08 7.05
C LYS A 36 5.91 -9.02 6.82
N VAL A 37 5.33 -7.83 6.81
CA VAL A 37 3.88 -7.64 6.70
C VAL A 37 3.53 -6.66 5.60
N CYS A 38 2.30 -6.77 5.10
CA CYS A 38 1.70 -5.79 4.21
C CYS A 38 0.24 -5.52 4.58
N ALA A 39 -0.22 -4.33 4.20
CA ALA A 39 -1.61 -3.87 4.33
C ALA A 39 -2.24 -3.65 2.95
N GLN A 40 -3.57 -3.57 2.89
CA GLN A 40 -4.28 -3.28 1.65
C GLN A 40 -4.50 -1.78 1.47
N HIS A 41 -4.31 -1.30 0.25
CA HIS A 41 -4.85 -0.04 -0.22
C HIS A 41 -6.01 -0.32 -1.18
N ALA A 42 -7.24 -0.12 -0.73
CA ALA A 42 -8.43 -0.35 -1.54
C ALA A 42 -8.78 0.93 -2.33
N ALA A 43 -8.84 0.80 -3.66
CA ALA A 43 -9.30 1.85 -4.56
C ALA A 43 -10.32 1.30 -5.56
N TRP A 44 -10.93 2.18 -6.35
CA TRP A 44 -12.00 1.82 -7.28
C TRP A 44 -11.48 0.99 -8.47
N ASP A 45 -10.40 1.44 -9.10
CA ASP A 45 -9.82 0.83 -10.31
C ASP A 45 -8.55 0.02 -10.06
N PHE A 46 -8.09 -0.07 -8.81
CA PHE A 46 -6.93 -0.87 -8.45
C PHE A 46 -6.99 -1.38 -7.01
N CYS A 47 -6.14 -2.35 -6.72
CA CYS A 47 -5.82 -2.79 -5.37
C CYS A 47 -4.32 -2.59 -5.14
N GLY A 48 -3.95 -1.95 -4.05
CA GLY A 48 -2.55 -1.81 -3.62
C GLY A 48 -2.21 -2.74 -2.47
N TYR A 49 -0.98 -3.22 -2.43
CA TYR A 49 -0.39 -3.84 -1.26
C TYR A 49 0.75 -2.97 -0.77
N VAL A 50 0.66 -2.53 0.48
CA VAL A 50 1.55 -1.53 1.07
C VAL A 50 2.44 -2.18 2.12
N TRP A 51 3.74 -1.92 2.07
CA TRP A 51 4.69 -2.39 3.06
C TRP A 51 5.78 -1.35 3.36
N TYR A 52 6.50 -1.55 4.46
CA TYR A 52 7.68 -0.75 4.81
C TYR A 52 8.96 -1.58 4.69
N GLU A 53 9.99 -1.00 4.08
CA GLU A 53 11.31 -1.63 3.92
C GLU A 53 12.40 -0.57 3.64
N LEU A 54 13.62 -0.78 4.11
CA LEU A 54 14.79 0.08 3.83
C LEU A 54 14.51 1.58 4.07
N GLY A 55 13.72 1.91 5.08
CA GLY A 55 13.43 3.30 5.44
C GLY A 55 12.25 3.94 4.69
N LYS A 56 11.56 3.23 3.79
CA LYS A 56 10.50 3.78 2.94
C LYS A 56 9.24 2.92 2.90
N PHE A 57 8.12 3.55 2.58
CA PHE A 57 6.91 2.85 2.21
C PHE A 57 6.91 2.52 0.72
N TYR A 58 6.40 1.34 0.41
CA TYR A 58 6.22 0.84 -0.93
C TYR A 58 4.79 0.38 -1.11
N GLU A 59 4.27 0.56 -2.32
CA GLU A 59 3.00 0.03 -2.75
C GLU A 59 3.17 -0.70 -4.06
N GLN A 60 2.75 -1.96 -4.10
CA GLN A 60 2.58 -2.70 -5.35
C GLN A 60 1.14 -2.55 -5.79
N VAL A 61 0.94 -1.90 -6.93
CA VAL A 61 -0.37 -1.65 -7.53
C VAL A 61 -0.76 -2.84 -8.40
N TRP A 62 -1.98 -3.34 -8.20
CA TRP A 62 -2.57 -4.44 -8.94
C TRP A 62 -3.83 -4.00 -9.68
N GLN A 63 -3.90 -4.37 -10.95
CA GLN A 63 -5.10 -4.23 -11.78
C GLN A 63 -5.37 -5.55 -12.48
N HIS A 64 -6.65 -5.95 -12.56
CA HIS A 64 -7.06 -7.21 -13.19
C HIS A 64 -6.26 -8.45 -12.72
N ASN A 65 -6.00 -8.56 -11.40
CA ASN A 65 -5.22 -9.63 -10.77
C ASN A 65 -3.76 -9.74 -11.24
N SER A 66 -3.20 -8.68 -11.81
CA SER A 66 -1.79 -8.63 -12.18
C SER A 66 -1.11 -7.40 -11.55
N PRO A 67 0.09 -7.56 -11.00
CA PRO A 67 0.85 -6.45 -10.48
C PRO A 67 1.37 -5.62 -11.66
N ILE A 68 1.11 -4.31 -11.65
CA ILE A 68 1.42 -3.41 -12.79
C ILE A 68 2.59 -2.48 -12.49
N GLU A 69 2.74 -2.05 -11.24
CA GLU A 69 3.80 -1.13 -10.83
C GLU A 69 4.10 -1.24 -9.34
N GLU A 70 5.31 -0.81 -8.98
CA GLU A 70 5.74 -0.60 -7.61
C GLU A 70 6.13 0.88 -7.44
N ILE A 71 5.48 1.56 -6.51
CA ILE A 71 5.76 2.96 -6.17
C ILE A 71 6.29 3.04 -4.73
N SER A 72 7.02 4.10 -4.41
CA SER A 72 7.53 4.34 -3.06
C SER A 72 7.46 5.80 -2.64
N ALA A 73 7.38 6.02 -1.33
CA ALA A 73 7.33 7.33 -0.70
C ALA A 73 7.87 7.29 0.74
N ASP A 74 8.11 8.46 1.32
CA ASP A 74 8.63 8.56 2.68
C ASP A 74 7.51 8.49 3.74
N THR A 75 6.25 8.80 3.35
CA THR A 75 5.05 8.63 4.19
C THR A 75 3.92 7.89 3.45
N LEU A 76 2.95 7.36 4.21
CA LEU A 76 1.78 6.70 3.64
C LEU A 76 0.88 7.68 2.87
N GLU A 77 0.76 8.94 3.31
CA GLU A 77 -0.03 9.96 2.62
C GLU A 77 0.55 10.31 1.24
N GLU A 78 1.88 10.45 1.16
CA GLU A 78 2.56 10.67 -0.12
C GLU A 78 2.41 9.46 -1.04
N LEU A 79 2.46 8.24 -0.49
CA LEU A 79 2.26 7.01 -1.24
C LEU A 79 0.84 6.95 -1.82
N MET A 80 -0.17 7.19 -0.97
CA MET A 80 -1.58 7.27 -1.36
C MET A 80 -1.80 8.31 -2.45
N THR A 81 -1.26 9.52 -2.27
CA THR A 81 -1.37 10.60 -3.26
C THR A 81 -0.78 10.17 -4.60
N LYS A 82 0.41 9.57 -4.62
CA LYS A 82 1.04 9.09 -5.86
C LYS A 82 0.23 7.97 -6.53
N ALA A 83 -0.30 7.03 -5.75
CA ALA A 83 -1.13 5.94 -6.26
C ALA A 83 -2.41 6.50 -6.89
N ASN A 84 -3.10 7.40 -6.18
CA ASN A 84 -4.37 7.97 -6.58
C ASN A 84 -4.23 8.94 -7.77
N ASP A 85 -3.21 9.79 -7.79
CA ASP A 85 -2.95 10.70 -8.93
C ASP A 85 -2.71 9.92 -10.23
N LYS A 86 -2.14 8.72 -10.12
CA LYS A 86 -1.77 7.90 -11.27
C LYS A 86 -2.84 6.89 -11.68
N TYR A 87 -3.56 6.32 -10.72
CA TYR A 87 -4.46 5.17 -10.91
C TYR A 87 -5.88 5.40 -10.37
N GLY A 88 -6.11 6.46 -9.61
CA GLY A 88 -7.41 6.82 -9.04
C GLY A 88 -8.27 7.73 -9.94
N TYR A 89 -7.86 7.95 -11.19
CA TYR A 89 -8.60 8.73 -12.18
C TYR A 89 -9.70 7.90 -12.85
N ASP A 90 -10.94 8.40 -12.77
CA ASP A 90 -12.00 8.22 -13.79
C ASP A 90 -11.89 9.36 -14.81
#